data_AF-A0A5C4XVU8-F1
#
_entry.id   AF-A0A5C4XVU8-F1
#
_cell.length_a   1.000
_cell.length_b   1.000
_cell.length_c   1.000
_cell.angle_alpha   90.00
_cell.angle_beta   90.00
_cell.angle_gamma   90.00
#
_symmetry.space_group_name_H-M   'P 1'
#
loop_
_entity.id
_entity.type
_entity.pdbx_description
1 polymer ?
#
loop_
_entity_poly.entity_id
_entity_poly.type
_entity_poly.pdbx_seq_one_letter_code
_entity_poly.pdbx_strand_id
1 'polypeptide(L)'
;MDSSSPQPRLMAARRRRVTLWSMNISIKTLTLVLGLAGAGLLGLAEAATATTTTAANLRRTPALNGQIVRTVPGGTLLTVACAGEWCRTTYQGRGGYIARSLMRPVSGSAALTGPGNVYYASCAALRAAGSMPIRVGKPGYRTGLDSNRNGVACDRGDR
;
A
#
# COMPACT_ATOMS: atom_id res chain seq x y z
N MET A 1 -30.66 -11.43 75.98
CA MET A 1 -31.68 -11.00 75.01
C MET A 1 -31.26 -11.58 73.65
N ASP A 2 -31.62 -12.82 73.35
CA ASP A 2 -32.83 -13.23 72.59
C ASP A 2 -32.90 -12.55 71.21
N SER A 3 -32.63 -13.30 70.12
CA SER A 3 -33.63 -13.93 69.21
C SER A 3 -34.00 -12.99 68.05
N SER A 4 -34.16 -13.37 66.78
CA SER A 4 -34.25 -14.64 66.06
C SER A 4 -34.00 -14.39 64.56
N SER A 5 -33.59 -15.45 63.85
CA SER A 5 -33.47 -15.61 62.39
C SER A 5 -34.82 -15.51 61.63
N PRO A 6 -34.90 -15.45 60.27
CA PRO A 6 -34.64 -16.63 59.42
C PRO A 6 -34.01 -16.39 58.01
N GLN A 7 -33.47 -17.49 57.45
CA GLN A 7 -32.80 -17.68 56.14
C GLN A 7 -33.78 -18.04 55.00
N PRO A 8 -33.32 -18.02 53.72
CA PRO A 8 -33.52 -19.22 52.89
C PRO A 8 -32.39 -19.64 51.92
N ARG A 9 -32.05 -20.93 52.04
CA ARG A 9 -31.93 -21.99 51.02
C ARG A 9 -30.79 -21.95 49.97
N LEU A 10 -29.80 -22.79 50.29
CA LEU A 10 -28.79 -23.39 49.42
C LEU A 10 -29.37 -24.09 48.18
N MET A 11 -28.74 -23.87 47.02
CA MET A 11 -28.81 -24.75 45.85
C MET A 11 -27.42 -25.31 45.57
N ALA A 12 -27.27 -26.62 45.83
CA ALA A 12 -26.03 -27.36 45.70
C ALA A 12 -25.70 -27.67 44.23
N ALA A 13 -24.46 -27.38 43.83
CA ALA A 13 -23.91 -27.73 42.53
C ALA A 13 -23.68 -29.25 42.43
N ARG A 14 -24.43 -29.92 41.54
CA ARG A 14 -24.31 -31.35 41.31
C ARG A 14 -23.33 -31.61 40.15
N ARG A 15 -22.11 -32.06 40.47
CA ARG A 15 -21.12 -32.56 39.51
C ARG A 15 -21.65 -33.83 38.83
N ARG A 16 -21.69 -33.88 37.50
CA ARG A 16 -21.99 -35.09 36.73
C ARG A 16 -20.68 -35.67 36.19
N ARG A 17 -20.40 -36.93 36.54
CA ARG A 17 -19.25 -37.72 36.06
C ARG A 17 -19.44 -38.06 34.59
N VAL A 18 -18.37 -37.91 33.80
CA VAL A 18 -18.28 -38.39 32.43
C VAL A 18 -17.89 -39.87 32.47
N THR A 19 -18.79 -40.75 32.03
CA THR A 19 -18.47 -42.14 31.71
C THR A 19 -18.26 -42.24 30.20
N LEU A 20 -17.00 -42.44 29.79
CA LEU A 20 -16.65 -42.84 28.43
C LEU A 20 -17.22 -44.23 28.16
N TRP A 21 -18.06 -44.35 27.14
CA TRP A 21 -18.36 -45.62 26.49
C TRP A 21 -17.95 -45.51 25.02
N SER A 22 -16.89 -46.23 24.68
CA SER A 22 -16.45 -46.47 23.31
C SER A 22 -17.51 -47.31 22.59
N MET A 23 -18.12 -46.80 21.53
CA MET A 23 -18.85 -47.63 20.57
C MET A 23 -18.41 -47.26 19.15
N ASN A 24 -17.84 -48.27 18.51
CA ASN A 24 -17.12 -48.28 17.25
C ASN A 24 -18.09 -48.49 16.05
N ILE A 25 -17.79 -47.80 14.94
CA ILE A 25 -17.82 -48.29 13.55
C ILE A 25 -19.20 -48.54 12.87
N SER A 26 -19.50 -47.80 11.79
CA SER A 26 -19.33 -48.29 10.40
C SER A 26 -19.84 -47.27 9.37
N ILE A 27 -18.92 -46.72 8.56
CA ILE A 27 -19.18 -45.78 7.46
C ILE A 27 -19.45 -46.61 6.19
N LYS A 28 -20.66 -46.54 5.64
CA LYS A 28 -20.95 -46.94 4.25
C LYS A 28 -21.52 -45.73 3.49
N THR A 29 -20.80 -45.33 2.45
CA THR A 29 -21.03 -44.31 1.41
C THR A 29 -22.48 -44.29 0.88
N LEU A 30 -23.10 -43.16 0.49
CA LEU A 30 -22.76 -42.30 -0.65
C LEU A 30 -23.59 -40.97 -0.67
N THR A 31 -22.99 -39.94 -1.27
CA THR A 31 -23.20 -38.46 -1.37
C THR A 31 -24.53 -37.85 -1.90
N LEU A 32 -24.86 -36.60 -1.48
CA LEU A 32 -24.99 -35.38 -2.34
C LEU A 32 -25.02 -34.05 -1.54
N VAL A 33 -24.56 -32.96 -2.16
CA VAL A 33 -24.00 -31.68 -1.63
C VAL A 33 -24.96 -30.49 -1.69
N LEU A 34 -24.89 -29.54 -0.74
CA LEU A 34 -25.02 -28.06 -0.88
C LEU A 34 -24.81 -27.45 0.53
N GLY A 35 -23.88 -26.54 0.86
CA GLY A 35 -23.15 -25.53 0.13
C GLY A 35 -23.28 -24.22 0.92
N LEU A 36 -22.19 -23.70 1.50
CA LEU A 36 -22.01 -22.29 1.84
C LEU A 36 -20.52 -22.02 2.02
N ALA A 37 -19.88 -21.70 0.89
CA ALA A 37 -18.55 -21.15 0.82
C ALA A 37 -18.55 -19.73 1.41
N GLY A 38 -17.99 -19.55 2.60
CA GLY A 38 -17.67 -18.25 3.17
C GLY A 38 -16.25 -17.81 2.81
N ALA A 39 -15.94 -17.72 1.52
CA ALA A 39 -14.70 -17.09 1.06
C ALA A 39 -14.88 -15.57 1.07
N GLY A 40 -14.69 -14.95 2.24
CA GLY A 40 -14.52 -13.51 2.34
C GLY A 40 -13.19 -13.11 1.70
N LEU A 41 -13.19 -12.83 0.41
CA LEU A 41 -12.13 -12.05 -0.22
C LEU A 41 -12.17 -10.64 0.38
N LEU A 42 -11.27 -10.35 1.32
CA LEU A 42 -10.90 -8.98 1.65
C LEU A 42 -10.32 -8.37 0.38
N GLY A 43 -11.11 -7.51 -0.27
CA GLY A 43 -10.70 -6.80 -1.48
C GLY A 43 -9.41 -6.04 -1.24
N LEU A 44 -8.36 -6.42 -1.97
CA LEU A 44 -7.16 -5.63 -2.09
C LEU A 44 -7.58 -4.37 -2.87
N ALA A 45 -7.61 -3.20 -2.23
CA ALA A 45 -7.69 -1.96 -2.99
C ALA A 45 -6.42 -1.88 -3.83
N GLU A 46 -6.47 -2.24 -5.12
CA GLU A 46 -5.34 -2.06 -6.00
C GLU A 46 -5.02 -0.57 -6.08
N ALA A 47 -3.99 -0.18 -5.34
CA ALA A 47 -3.31 1.08 -5.50
C ALA A 47 -2.74 1.14 -6.91
N ALA A 48 -3.46 1.78 -7.83
CA ALA A 48 -2.99 2.01 -9.19
C ALA A 48 -1.90 3.08 -9.18
N THR A 49 -0.89 2.93 -10.04
CA THR A 49 0.09 4.00 -10.28
C THR A 49 -0.30 4.77 -11.52
N ALA A 50 -0.17 6.09 -11.48
CA ALA A 50 -0.38 6.97 -12.63
C ALA A 50 0.64 8.11 -12.62
N THR A 51 0.98 8.59 -13.81
CA THR A 51 1.86 9.74 -13.98
C THR A 51 1.06 10.95 -14.46
N THR A 52 1.30 12.12 -13.89
CA THR A 52 0.71 13.37 -14.41
C THR A 52 1.28 13.68 -15.79
N THR A 53 0.44 13.99 -16.78
CA THR A 53 0.92 14.33 -18.13
C THR A 53 1.45 15.76 -18.21
N THR A 54 0.87 16.67 -17.45
CA THR A 54 1.25 18.07 -17.30
C THR A 54 1.14 18.51 -15.84
N ALA A 55 1.44 19.77 -15.53
CA ALA A 55 1.19 20.30 -14.19
C ALA A 55 -0.31 20.25 -13.85
N ALA A 56 -0.65 19.64 -12.73
CA ALA A 56 -2.03 19.36 -12.34
C ALA A 56 -2.32 19.88 -10.92
N ASN A 57 -3.53 20.40 -10.70
CA ASN A 57 -3.93 20.90 -9.39
C ASN A 57 -4.43 19.74 -8.51
N LEU A 58 -3.82 19.58 -7.33
CA LEU A 58 -4.31 18.74 -6.24
C LEU A 58 -5.36 19.52 -5.47
N ARG A 59 -6.61 19.06 -5.51
CA ARG A 59 -7.77 19.74 -4.90
C ARG A 59 -8.26 19.04 -3.65
N ARG A 60 -8.86 19.78 -2.72
CA ARG A 60 -9.47 19.19 -1.51
C ARG A 60 -10.69 18.32 -1.80
N THR A 61 -11.46 18.67 -2.83
CA THR A 61 -12.67 17.97 -3.25
C THR A 61 -12.54 17.55 -4.72
N PRO A 62 -13.25 16.48 -5.15
CA PRO A 62 -13.28 16.03 -6.54
C PRO A 62 -14.19 16.92 -7.40
N ALA A 63 -13.84 18.21 -7.51
CA ALA A 63 -14.59 19.20 -8.30
C ALA A 63 -13.67 20.28 -8.88
N LEU A 64 -14.04 20.85 -10.03
CA LEU A 64 -13.25 21.88 -10.72
C LEU A 64 -13.14 23.19 -9.94
N ASN A 65 -14.12 23.49 -9.09
CA ASN A 65 -14.13 24.62 -8.17
C ASN A 65 -13.57 24.28 -6.78
N GLY A 66 -13.11 23.04 -6.55
CA GLY A 66 -12.54 22.63 -5.27
C GLY A 66 -11.26 23.39 -4.95
N GLN A 67 -11.03 23.72 -3.67
CA GLN A 67 -9.84 24.46 -3.23
C GLN A 67 -8.56 23.75 -3.68
N ILE A 68 -7.65 24.49 -4.33
CA ILE A 68 -6.32 23.99 -4.72
C ILE A 68 -5.45 23.93 -3.47
N VAL A 69 -5.00 22.73 -3.12
CA VAL A 69 -4.08 22.47 -2.01
C VAL A 69 -2.63 22.67 -2.45
N ARG A 70 -2.32 22.25 -3.69
CA ARG A 70 -0.99 22.32 -4.30
C ARG A 70 -1.09 22.08 -5.80
N THR A 71 -0.07 22.49 -6.55
CA THR A 71 0.16 22.04 -7.94
C THR A 71 1.21 20.94 -7.96
N VAL A 72 0.88 19.82 -8.62
CA VAL A 72 1.77 18.68 -8.87
C VAL A 72 2.41 18.88 -10.24
N PRO A 73 3.75 18.86 -10.37
CA PRO A 73 4.42 18.95 -11.67
C PRO A 73 4.03 17.82 -12.63
N GLY A 74 4.14 18.04 -13.95
CA GLY A 74 4.03 16.98 -14.95
C GLY A 74 5.16 15.96 -14.82
N GLY A 75 4.92 14.72 -15.23
CA GLY A 75 5.87 13.61 -15.10
C GLY A 75 5.96 13.02 -13.69
N THR A 76 5.13 13.46 -12.75
CA THR A 76 5.15 12.96 -11.36
C THR A 76 4.42 11.63 -11.28
N LEU A 77 5.13 10.58 -10.86
CA LEU A 77 4.54 9.28 -10.56
C LEU A 77 3.85 9.33 -9.20
N LEU A 78 2.57 8.96 -9.16
CA LEU A 78 1.75 8.94 -7.96
C LEU A 78 1.02 7.60 -7.82
N THR A 79 0.85 7.17 -6.58
CA THR A 79 -0.15 6.16 -6.23
C THR A 79 -1.51 6.83 -6.17
N VAL A 80 -2.49 6.26 -6.87
CA VAL A 80 -3.81 6.84 -7.06
C VAL A 80 -4.90 5.80 -6.87
N ALA A 81 -6.04 6.27 -6.34
CA ALA A 81 -7.29 5.53 -6.34
C ALA A 81 -8.31 6.34 -7.15
N CYS A 82 -8.62 5.89 -8.36
CA CYS A 82 -9.48 6.61 -9.30
C CYS A 82 -10.93 6.12 -9.23
N ALA A 83 -11.87 7.06 -9.12
CA ALA A 83 -13.31 6.82 -9.17
C ALA A 83 -13.96 7.89 -10.06
N GLY A 84 -14.62 7.45 -11.13
CA GLY A 84 -15.14 8.36 -12.17
C GLY A 84 -14.04 9.24 -12.74
N GLU A 85 -14.28 10.55 -12.75
CA GLU A 85 -13.40 11.59 -13.31
C GLU A 85 -12.27 12.03 -12.38
N TRP A 86 -12.20 11.51 -11.15
CA TRP A 86 -11.26 11.99 -10.14
C TRP A 86 -10.42 10.86 -9.56
N CYS A 87 -9.16 11.17 -9.31
CA CYS A 87 -8.20 10.29 -8.69
C CYS A 87 -7.75 10.85 -7.36
N ARG A 88 -8.03 10.12 -6.28
CA ARG A 88 -7.54 10.44 -4.94
C ARG A 88 -6.06 10.05 -4.84
N THR A 89 -5.25 10.93 -4.27
CA THR A 89 -3.81 10.73 -4.13
C THR A 89 -3.24 11.57 -2.98
N THR A 90 -1.95 11.38 -2.71
CA THR A 90 -1.18 12.18 -1.75
C THR A 90 0.09 12.66 -2.42
N TYR A 91 0.42 13.94 -2.26
CA TYR A 91 1.66 14.53 -2.76
C TYR A 91 2.29 15.42 -1.70
N GLN A 92 3.55 15.13 -1.35
CA GLN A 92 4.30 15.82 -0.29
C GLN A 92 3.51 15.93 1.03
N GLY A 93 2.93 14.80 1.48
CA GLY A 93 2.17 14.71 2.73
C GLY A 93 0.77 15.33 2.70
N ARG A 94 0.31 15.87 1.56
CA ARG A 94 -1.03 16.45 1.42
C ARG A 94 -1.90 15.56 0.55
N GLY A 95 -3.01 15.10 1.11
CA GLY A 95 -4.02 14.34 0.40
C GLY A 95 -4.95 15.23 -0.41
N GLY A 96 -5.46 14.73 -1.53
CA GLY A 96 -6.45 15.41 -2.35
C GLY A 96 -6.87 14.61 -3.58
N TYR A 97 -7.47 15.31 -4.54
CA TYR A 97 -8.02 14.78 -5.77
C TYR A 97 -7.42 15.51 -6.97
N ILE A 98 -7.05 14.75 -8.00
CA ILE A 98 -6.60 15.27 -9.30
C ILE A 98 -7.56 14.73 -10.37
N ALA A 99 -7.83 15.55 -11.40
CA ALA A 99 -8.66 15.13 -12.52
C ALA A 99 -8.00 13.97 -13.29
N ARG A 100 -8.76 12.92 -13.59
CA ARG A 100 -8.29 11.71 -14.26
C ARG A 100 -7.76 11.99 -15.66
N SER A 101 -8.32 12.97 -16.36
CA SER A 101 -7.86 13.41 -17.68
C SER A 101 -6.41 13.94 -17.70
N LEU A 102 -5.87 14.34 -16.55
CA LEU A 102 -4.48 14.81 -16.40
C LEU A 102 -3.52 13.68 -15.99
N MET A 103 -4.02 12.45 -15.92
CA MET A 103 -3.27 11.28 -15.48
C MET A 103 -3.17 10.26 -16.60
N ARG A 104 -1.97 9.69 -16.75
CA ARG A 104 -1.73 8.52 -17.58
C ARG A 104 -1.52 7.32 -16.65
N PRO A 105 -2.42 6.32 -16.66
CA PRO A 105 -2.21 5.08 -15.92
C PRO A 105 -0.87 4.45 -16.31
N VAL A 106 -0.14 3.96 -15.32
CA VAL A 106 1.08 3.19 -15.52
C VAL A 106 0.70 1.73 -15.31
N SER A 107 0.34 1.08 -16.40
CA SER A 107 0.02 -0.36 -16.43
C SER A 107 1.31 -1.10 -16.81
N GLY A 108 2.12 -1.42 -15.81
CA GLY A 108 3.40 -2.12 -15.98
C GLY A 108 4.60 -1.33 -15.47
N SER A 109 5.76 -1.99 -15.37
CA SER A 109 7.04 -1.36 -15.03
C SER A 109 7.48 -0.42 -16.16
N ALA A 110 6.84 0.73 -16.29
CA ALA A 110 7.24 1.74 -17.25
C ALA A 110 8.61 2.28 -16.84
N ALA A 111 9.57 2.22 -17.77
CA ALA A 111 10.83 2.93 -17.62
C ALA A 111 10.50 4.40 -17.38
N LEU A 112 10.78 4.86 -16.17
CA LEU A 112 10.52 6.21 -15.75
C LEU A 112 11.27 7.15 -16.73
N THR A 113 10.53 7.97 -17.47
CA THR A 113 11.06 8.88 -18.52
C THR A 113 10.56 10.34 -18.37
N GLY A 114 10.12 10.73 -17.17
CA GLY A 114 9.99 12.14 -16.75
C GLY A 114 11.30 12.77 -16.25
N PRO A 115 11.46 14.10 -16.25
CA PRO A 115 12.67 14.75 -15.71
C PRO A 115 12.80 14.47 -14.20
N GLY A 116 13.73 13.59 -13.82
CA GLY A 116 13.96 13.19 -12.42
C GLY A 116 14.21 11.70 -12.19
N ASN A 117 14.10 10.86 -13.21
CA ASN A 117 14.14 9.40 -13.05
C ASN A 117 15.20 8.72 -13.93
N VAL A 118 16.28 9.43 -14.19
CA VAL A 118 17.47 8.80 -14.72
C VAL A 118 17.95 7.79 -13.67
N TYR A 119 18.13 6.53 -14.07
CA TYR A 119 18.70 5.49 -13.21
C TYR A 119 19.94 4.92 -13.89
N TYR A 120 21.07 4.99 -13.19
CA TYR A 120 22.33 4.40 -13.65
C TYR A 120 22.64 3.16 -12.82
N ALA A 121 22.68 2.00 -13.48
CA ALA A 121 22.97 0.72 -12.84
C ALA A 121 24.38 0.66 -12.23
N SER A 122 25.32 1.46 -12.73
CA SER A 122 26.70 1.54 -12.25
C SER A 122 27.34 2.87 -12.66
N CYS A 123 28.49 3.16 -12.06
CA CYS A 123 29.32 4.29 -12.49
C CYS A 123 29.81 4.11 -13.93
N ALA A 124 30.06 2.88 -14.41
CA ALA A 124 30.32 2.63 -15.82
C ALA A 124 29.18 3.11 -16.76
N ALA A 125 27.91 2.86 -16.40
CA ALA A 125 26.78 3.35 -17.17
C ALA A 125 26.70 4.89 -17.16
N LEU A 126 27.02 5.51 -16.01
CA LEU A 126 27.04 6.96 -15.85
C LEU A 126 28.18 7.63 -16.65
N ARG A 127 29.33 6.94 -16.75
CA ARG A 127 30.49 7.31 -17.59
C ARG A 127 30.16 7.24 -19.07
N ALA A 128 29.54 6.14 -19.50
CA ALA A 128 29.11 5.95 -20.89
C ALA A 128 28.10 7.03 -21.33
N ALA A 129 27.32 7.56 -20.39
CA ALA A 129 26.41 8.67 -20.60
C ALA A 129 27.07 10.07 -20.49
N GLY A 130 28.39 10.17 -20.27
CA GLY A 130 29.11 11.44 -20.18
C GLY A 130 28.69 12.34 -19.01
N SER A 131 28.05 11.77 -17.97
CA SER A 131 27.39 12.53 -16.90
C SER A 131 28.15 12.53 -15.57
N MET A 132 29.40 12.07 -15.57
CA MET A 132 30.27 11.99 -14.38
C MET A 132 31.09 13.27 -14.16
N PRO A 133 31.34 13.68 -12.91
CA PRO A 133 30.78 13.14 -11.66
C PRO A 133 29.37 13.71 -11.37
N ILE A 134 28.56 13.00 -10.56
CA ILE A 134 27.19 13.42 -10.23
C ILE A 134 27.03 13.76 -8.73
N ARG A 135 26.41 14.91 -8.43
CA ARG A 135 26.20 15.39 -7.04
C ARG A 135 24.83 15.02 -6.49
N VAL A 136 24.72 14.96 -5.16
CA VAL A 136 23.45 14.81 -4.42
C VAL A 136 22.38 15.75 -4.98
N GLY A 137 21.16 15.22 -5.14
CA GLY A 137 19.99 15.99 -5.59
C GLY A 137 19.87 16.16 -7.10
N LYS A 138 20.86 15.72 -7.90
CA LYS A 138 20.72 15.64 -9.35
C LYS A 138 19.96 14.37 -9.76
N PRO A 139 19.10 14.42 -10.79
CA PRO A 139 18.50 13.22 -11.38
C PRO A 139 19.59 12.20 -11.75
N GLY A 140 19.45 10.95 -11.33
CA GLY A 140 20.49 9.93 -11.51
C GLY A 140 21.38 9.69 -10.30
N TYR A 141 21.41 10.62 -9.33
CA TYR A 141 22.15 10.41 -8.09
C TYR A 141 21.47 9.33 -7.24
N ARG A 142 22.25 8.36 -6.78
CA ARG A 142 21.85 7.39 -5.76
C ARG A 142 23.05 7.04 -4.89
N THR A 143 22.83 6.80 -3.61
CA THR A 143 23.91 6.46 -2.65
C THR A 143 24.68 5.21 -3.05
N GLY A 144 24.07 4.28 -3.82
CA GLY A 144 24.78 3.11 -4.35
C GLY A 144 25.84 3.41 -5.42
N LEU A 145 25.93 4.66 -5.89
CA LEU A 145 26.99 5.14 -6.80
C LEU A 145 28.04 6.00 -6.06
N ASP A 146 27.81 6.33 -4.80
CA ASP A 146 28.69 7.12 -3.92
C ASP A 146 29.24 6.20 -2.82
N SER A 147 30.29 5.45 -3.16
CA SER A 147 30.82 4.39 -2.28
C SER A 147 31.49 5.00 -1.05
N ASN A 148 32.10 6.18 -1.22
CA ASN A 148 32.81 6.90 -0.16
C ASN A 148 31.90 7.85 0.65
N ARG A 149 30.65 8.03 0.22
CA ARG A 149 29.59 8.82 0.87
C ARG A 149 29.95 10.30 1.03
N ASN A 150 30.72 10.85 0.10
CA ASN A 150 31.15 12.25 0.14
C ASN A 150 30.14 13.22 -0.52
N GLY A 151 29.04 12.71 -1.07
CA GLY A 151 28.01 13.49 -1.76
C GLY A 151 28.29 13.76 -3.24
N VAL A 152 29.35 13.14 -3.78
CA VAL A 152 29.75 13.16 -5.19
C VAL A 152 29.91 11.72 -5.64
N ALA A 153 28.83 11.15 -6.19
CA ALA A 153 28.85 9.82 -6.75
C ALA A 153 29.71 9.77 -8.01
N CYS A 154 30.31 8.60 -8.24
CA CYS A 154 31.07 8.31 -9.44
C CYS A 154 32.28 9.23 -9.60
N ASP A 155 32.88 9.63 -8.48
CA ASP A 155 34.14 10.36 -8.46
C ASP A 155 35.33 9.43 -8.78
N ARG A 156 36.55 9.96 -8.78
CA ARG A 156 37.76 9.17 -9.10
C ARG A 156 37.95 7.93 -8.21
N GLY A 157 37.27 7.83 -7.06
CA GLY A 157 37.31 6.68 -6.15
C GLY A 157 36.20 5.66 -6.34
N ASP A 158 35.13 6.00 -7.06
CA ASP A 158 33.95 5.15 -7.27
C ASP A 158 34.06 4.35 -8.58
N ARG A 159 33.83 3.02 -8.52
CA ARG A 159 33.89 2.13 -9.70
C ARG A 159 32.54 1.84 -10.32
#